data_AF-A0A920SMY1-F1
#
_entry.id   AF-A0A920SMY1-F1
#
_cell.length_a   1.000
_cell.length_b   1.000
_cell.length_c   1.000
_cell.angle_alpha   90.00
_cell.angle_beta   90.00
_cell.angle_gamma   90.00
#
_symmetry.space_group_name_H-M   'P 1'
#
loop_
_entity.id
_entity.type
_entity.pdbx_description
1 polymer ?
#
loop_
_entity_poly.entity_id
_entity_poly.type
_entity_poly.pdbx_seq_one_letter_code
_entity_poly.pdbx_strand_id
1 'polypeptide(L)'
;MREITERDLELLATGAWILGAGGGGDPYHSLLAMKRLYSSGTTTRLMDPDDLADDARIAVVSTMGAPLVGEERLTDPEVAARAVQMMEEYVGHGLMQ
;
A
#
# COMPACT_ATOMS: atom_id res chain seq x y z
N MET A 1 13.93 -0.06 -10.61
CA MET A 1 13.48 0.00 -9.20
C MET A 1 14.32 0.97 -8.35
N ARG A 2 13.68 1.92 -7.66
CA ARG A 2 14.28 2.92 -6.74
C ARG A 2 13.86 2.66 -5.29
N GLU A 3 14.76 2.87 -4.33
CA GLU A 3 14.42 2.79 -2.90
C GLU A 3 13.57 4.00 -2.45
N ILE A 4 12.52 3.73 -1.66
CA ILE A 4 11.71 4.74 -0.98
C ILE A 4 12.37 5.03 0.37
N THR A 5 12.67 6.30 0.63
CA THR A 5 13.26 6.75 1.90
C THR A 5 12.17 7.13 2.91
N GLU A 6 12.51 7.26 4.19
CA GLU A 6 11.57 7.80 5.20
C GLU A 6 11.03 9.18 4.83
N ARG A 7 11.86 10.01 4.19
CA ARG A 7 11.44 11.32 3.71
C ARG A 7 10.41 11.22 2.58
N ASP A 8 10.57 10.24 1.70
CA ASP A 8 9.61 9.98 0.63
C ASP A 8 8.24 9.59 1.20
N LEU A 9 8.18 8.87 2.34
CA LEU A 9 6.91 8.52 2.99
C LEU A 9 6.08 9.76 3.37
N GLU A 10 6.73 10.80 3.90
CA GLU A 10 6.04 12.04 4.28
C GLU A 10 5.55 12.82 3.05
N LEU A 11 6.36 12.83 1.99
CA LEU A 11 6.00 13.46 0.72
C LEU A 11 4.84 12.72 0.05
N LEU A 12 4.84 11.39 0.07
CA LEU A 12 3.75 10.55 -0.44
C LEU A 12 2.46 10.77 0.33
N ALA A 13 2.50 10.79 1.66
CA ALA A 13 1.32 11.06 2.48
C ALA A 13 0.72 12.44 2.18
N THR A 14 1.57 13.46 2.12
CA THR A 14 1.15 14.84 1.81
C THR A 14 0.57 14.94 0.39
N GLY A 15 1.27 14.37 -0.59
CA GLY A 15 0.85 14.35 -1.98
C GLY A 15 -0.47 13.59 -2.18
N ALA A 16 -0.62 12.43 -1.56
CA ALA A 16 -1.84 11.62 -1.63
C ALA A 16 -3.05 12.38 -1.06
N TRP A 17 -2.88 13.11 0.04
CA TRP A 17 -3.95 13.93 0.61
C TRP A 17 -4.35 15.10 -0.32
N ILE A 18 -3.38 15.79 -0.90
CA ILE A 18 -3.62 16.90 -1.84
C ILE A 18 -4.30 16.39 -3.12
N LEU A 19 -3.75 15.34 -3.72
CA LEU A 19 -4.22 14.77 -4.98
C LEU A 19 -5.50 13.95 -4.83
N GLY A 20 -5.80 13.47 -3.63
CA GLY A 20 -7.04 12.80 -3.28
C GLY A 20 -8.27 13.72 -3.31
N ALA A 21 -8.07 15.04 -3.34
CA ALA A 21 -9.13 16.04 -3.48
C ALA A 21 -10.30 15.87 -2.47
N GLY A 22 -9.98 15.47 -1.24
CA GLY A 22 -10.97 15.20 -0.17
C GLY A 22 -11.49 13.76 -0.12
N GLY A 23 -11.03 12.88 -0.99
CA GLY A 23 -11.23 11.43 -0.95
C GLY A 23 -9.95 10.65 -0.63
N GLY A 24 -10.01 9.32 -0.73
CA GLY A 24 -8.83 8.43 -0.56
C GLY A 24 -8.49 8.06 0.89
N GLY A 25 -9.15 8.67 1.87
CA GLY A 25 -8.90 8.43 3.30
C GLY A 25 -7.75 9.29 3.85
N ASP A 26 -7.71 9.43 5.17
CA ASP A 26 -6.63 10.14 5.86
C ASP A 26 -5.34 9.30 5.85
N PRO A 27 -4.23 9.80 5.27
CA PRO A 27 -2.97 9.06 5.22
C PRO A 27 -2.27 8.94 6.57
N TYR A 28 -2.73 9.63 7.63
CA TYR A 28 -2.04 9.71 8.92
C TYR A 28 -1.71 8.34 9.52
N HIS A 29 -2.71 7.45 9.62
CA HIS A 29 -2.50 6.11 10.19
C HIS A 29 -1.54 5.26 9.34
N SER A 30 -1.67 5.34 8.01
CA SER A 30 -0.76 4.65 7.08
C SER A 30 0.68 5.17 7.18
N LEU A 31 0.87 6.49 7.29
CA LEU A 31 2.18 7.10 7.47
C LEU A 31 2.83 6.65 8.78
N LEU A 32 2.06 6.61 9.89
CA LEU A 32 2.57 6.16 11.18
C LEU A 32 2.99 4.69 11.15
N ALA A 33 2.17 3.84 10.51
CA ALA A 33 2.49 2.43 10.32
C ALA A 33 3.78 2.24 9.52
N MET A 34 3.92 2.96 8.39
CA MET A 34 5.12 2.90 7.56
C MET A 34 6.37 3.40 8.29
N LYS A 35 6.27 4.49 9.06
CA LYS A 35 7.39 4.98 9.89
C LYS A 35 7.84 3.95 10.93
N ARG A 36 6.90 3.26 11.59
CA ARG A 36 7.23 2.16 12.51
C ARG A 36 7.96 1.02 11.79
N LEU A 37 7.46 0.60 10.62
CA LEU A 37 8.11 -0.44 9.82
C LEU A 37 9.53 -0.05 9.41
N TYR A 38 9.73 1.18 8.95
CA TYR A 38 11.04 1.69 8.54
C TYR A 38 12.01 1.77 9.72
N SER A 39 11.54 2.24 10.89
CA SER A 39 12.33 2.24 12.12
C SER A 39 12.74 0.83 12.58
N SER A 40 12.02 -0.21 12.14
CA SER A 40 12.34 -1.62 12.42
C SER A 40 13.24 -2.27 11.35
N GLY A 41 13.71 -1.50 10.37
CA GLY A 41 14.62 -1.95 9.32
C GLY A 41 13.94 -2.44 8.03
N THR A 42 12.61 -2.33 7.93
CA THR A 42 11.88 -2.63 6.69
C THR A 42 12.08 -1.51 5.68
N THR A 43 12.32 -1.86 4.42
CA THR A 43 12.38 -0.89 3.32
C THR A 43 11.45 -1.29 2.18
N THR A 44 11.15 -0.36 1.29
CA THR A 44 10.29 -0.61 0.12
C THR A 44 10.94 -0.04 -1.13
N ARG A 45 10.69 -0.68 -2.28
CA ARG A 45 11.19 -0.25 -3.58
C ARG A 45 10.02 0.12 -4.49
N LEU A 46 10.20 1.20 -5.24
CA LEU A 46 9.30 1.65 -6.29
C LEU A 46 9.81 1.16 -7.65
N MET A 47 8.94 0.50 -8.39
CA MET A 47 9.19 0.08 -9.77
C MET A 47 8.71 1.17 -10.73
N ASP A 48 9.46 1.38 -11.82
CA ASP A 48 8.99 2.23 -12.91
C ASP A 48 7.92 1.46 -13.71
N PRO A 49 6.78 2.06 -14.06
CA PRO A 49 5.77 1.37 -14.86
C PRO A 49 6.30 0.82 -16.20
N ASP A 50 7.31 1.46 -16.79
CA ASP A 50 7.93 1.00 -18.05
C ASP A 50 8.83 -0.25 -17.85
N ASP A 51 9.21 -0.56 -16.60
CA ASP A 51 9.95 -1.79 -16.26
C ASP A 51 9.01 -3.02 -16.16
N LEU A 52 7.69 -2.83 -16.26
CA LEU A 52 6.71 -3.90 -16.09
C LEU A 52 6.55 -4.72 -17.38
N ALA A 53 6.53 -6.04 -17.27
CA ALA A 53 6.25 -6.91 -18.41
C ALA A 53 4.80 -6.75 -18.93
N ASP A 54 4.60 -6.87 -20.24
CA ASP A 54 3.28 -6.74 -20.88
C ASP A 54 2.24 -7.75 -20.35
N ASP A 55 2.71 -8.91 -19.87
CA ASP A 55 1.88 -9.98 -19.32
C ASP A 55 1.95 -10.05 -17.78
N ALA A 56 2.52 -9.03 -17.13
CA ALA A 56 2.62 -8.97 -15.69
C ALA A 56 1.24 -8.97 -15.04
N ARG A 57 1.10 -9.76 -13.97
CA ARG A 57 -0.13 -9.82 -13.17
C ARG A 57 0.02 -8.98 -11.91
N ILE A 58 -0.76 -7.90 -11.85
CA ILE A 58 -0.71 -6.93 -10.75
C ILE A 58 -1.95 -7.11 -9.87
N ALA A 59 -1.72 -7.24 -8.56
CA ALA A 59 -2.77 -7.11 -7.57
C ALA A 59 -2.93 -5.64 -7.15
N VAL A 60 -4.14 -5.10 -7.25
CA VAL A 60 -4.47 -3.78 -6.71
C VAL A 60 -5.26 -3.97 -5.43
N VAL A 61 -4.69 -3.52 -4.31
CA VAL A 61 -5.31 -3.64 -2.99
C VAL A 61 -5.72 -2.26 -2.50
N SER A 62 -6.98 -2.12 -2.10
CA SER A 62 -7.51 -0.91 -1.50
C SER A 62 -8.57 -1.27 -0.47
N THR A 63 -8.81 -0.36 0.47
CA THR A 63 -9.82 -0.50 1.50
C THR A 63 -11.09 0.26 1.10
N MET A 64 -12.26 -0.31 1.40
CA MET A 64 -13.56 0.34 1.21
C MET A 64 -14.38 0.22 2.49
N GLY A 65 -15.05 1.31 2.90
CA GLY A 65 -15.88 1.31 4.10
C GLY A 65 -16.21 2.71 4.59
N ALA A 66 -16.89 2.77 5.74
CA ALA A 66 -17.18 4.04 6.41
C ALA A 66 -15.90 4.58 7.10
N PRO A 67 -15.52 5.85 6.88
CA PRO A 67 -14.31 6.43 7.47
C PRO A 67 -14.25 6.28 8.99
N LEU A 68 -15.37 6.48 9.67
CA LEU A 68 -15.46 6.40 11.14
C LEU A 68 -15.01 5.03 11.69
N VAL A 69 -15.31 3.94 10.98
CA VAL A 69 -14.93 2.60 11.42
C VAL A 69 -13.41 2.42 11.38
N GLY A 70 -12.73 3.02 10.40
CA GLY A 70 -11.27 2.99 10.30
C GLY A 70 -10.58 3.75 11.44
N GLU A 71 -11.21 4.82 11.93
CA GLU A 71 -10.70 5.60 13.07
C GLU A 71 -10.90 4.88 14.41
N GLU A 72 -11.99 4.14 14.57
CA GLU A 72 -12.30 3.39 15.80
C GLU A 72 -11.58 2.03 15.87
N ARG A 73 -11.32 1.43 14.72
CA ARG A 73 -10.74 0.08 14.61
C ARG A 73 -9.62 0.07 13.58
N LEU A 74 -8.39 0.05 14.10
CA LEU A 74 -7.19 -0.12 13.28
C LEU A 74 -7.30 -1.41 12.46
N THR A 75 -6.97 -1.30 11.18
CA THR A 75 -6.98 -2.44 10.26
C THR A 75 -5.77 -3.33 10.53
N ASP A 76 -6.01 -4.63 10.59
CA ASP A 76 -4.95 -5.62 10.65
C ASP A 76 -4.28 -5.74 9.27
N PRO A 77 -2.98 -5.44 9.15
CA PRO A 77 -2.27 -5.50 7.87
C PRO A 77 -2.25 -6.91 7.26
N GLU A 78 -2.38 -7.96 8.07
CA GLU A 78 -2.42 -9.34 7.57
C GLU A 78 -3.68 -9.60 6.73
N VAL A 79 -4.77 -8.87 6.96
CA VAL A 79 -6.01 -9.03 6.18
C VAL A 79 -5.78 -8.65 4.72
N ALA A 80 -5.03 -7.58 4.46
CA ALA A 80 -4.70 -7.15 3.11
C ALA A 80 -3.78 -8.17 2.41
N ALA A 81 -2.74 -8.64 3.10
CA ALA A 81 -1.81 -9.65 2.56
C ALA A 81 -2.54 -10.96 2.25
N ARG A 82 -3.43 -11.41 3.15
CA ARG A 82 -4.22 -12.63 2.97
C ARG A 82 -5.16 -12.54 1.77
N ALA A 83 -5.75 -11.37 1.50
CA ALA A 83 -6.58 -11.17 0.32
C ALA A 83 -5.80 -11.42 -0.98
N VAL A 84 -4.53 -10.95 -1.05
CA VAL A 84 -3.65 -11.20 -2.20
C VAL A 84 -3.31 -12.69 -2.30
N GLN A 85 -2.89 -13.32 -1.20
CA GLN A 85 -2.55 -14.75 -1.17
C GLN A 85 -3.71 -15.64 -1.62
N MET A 86 -4.93 -15.36 -1.13
CA MET A 86 -6.12 -16.10 -1.57
C MET A 86 -6.43 -15.87 -3.05
N MET A 87 -6.16 -14.67 -3.58
CA MET A 87 -6.32 -14.41 -5.01
C MET A 87 -5.31 -15.25 -5.80
N GLU A 88 -4.03 -15.27 -5.41
CA GLU A 88 -3.00 -16.10 -6.05
C GLU A 88 -3.38 -17.58 -6.10
N GLU A 89 -3.87 -18.13 -4.99
CA GLU A 89 -4.36 -19.50 -4.91
C GLU A 89 -5.53 -19.75 -5.88
N TYR A 90 -6.47 -18.81 -5.97
CA TYR A 90 -7.65 -18.93 -6.82
C TYR A 90 -7.32 -18.87 -8.32
N VAL A 91 -6.48 -17.93 -8.76
CA VAL A 91 -6.03 -17.85 -10.16
C VAL A 91 -4.95 -18.87 -10.51
N GLY A 92 -4.39 -19.59 -9.53
CA GLY A 92 -3.41 -20.65 -9.72
C GLY A 92 -2.03 -20.17 -10.21
N HIS A 93 -1.72 -18.89 -10.03
CA HIS A 93 -0.45 -18.28 -10.43
C HIS A 93 -0.10 -17.17 -9.43
N GLY A 94 1.20 -16.97 -9.16
CA GLY A 94 1.66 -15.86 -8.31
C GLY A 94 1.34 -14.49 -8.91
N LEU A 95 1.02 -13.53 -8.04
CA LEU A 95 0.83 -12.13 -8.36
C LEU A 95 2.08 -11.41 -7.85
N MET A 96 2.78 -10.70 -8.74
CA MET A 96 4.15 -10.16 -8.58
C MET A 96 5.29 -11.13 -8.93
N GLN A 97 5.59 -11.22 -10.23
CA GLN A 97 6.92 -11.54 -10.75
C GLN A 97 7.36 -10.42 -11.69
#